data_AF-A0A382FDJ4-F1
#
_entry.id   AF-A0A382FDJ4-F1
#
_cell.length_a   1.000
_cell.length_b   1.000
_cell.length_c   1.000
_cell.angle_alpha   90.00
_cell.angle_beta   90.00
_cell.angle_gamma   90.00
#
_symmetry.space_group_name_H-M   'P 1'
#
loop_
_entity.id
_entity.type
_entity.pdbx_description
1 polymer ?
#
loop_
_entity_poly.entity_id
_entity_poly.type
_entity_poly.pdbx_seq_one_letter_code
_entity_poly.pdbx_strand_id
1 'polypeptide(L)'
;VLKPNWVKEHDERHPGPGQWEHVVTHPAVIEAVIRWAGTRLGGSGSITICDAPQTDSSFARLKEYCELDKMIDRCRRDFPGTKIKLLDLRPEEWHAVDGVTVSKTQLTGDPEGDTFVGLNDASEFVGFDGNGRLFGASFNMAETNERHSGERHEYMLCRTPMDADVLINLPKLKTHKKVGVTCALKNLVGINANKNWLPHHTEGTPDLGGDQFPASTTKARLEHSWMGRAKRIVNGRPLLSR
;
A
#
# COMPACT_ATOMS: atom_id res chain seq x y z
N VAL A 1 14.35 -10.05 1.18
CA VAL A 1 13.34 -9.28 0.40
C VAL A 1 13.79 -7.84 0.25
N LEU A 2 13.61 -7.26 -0.95
CA LEU A 2 13.78 -5.83 -1.20
C LEU A 2 12.41 -5.19 -1.40
N LYS A 3 12.11 -4.15 -0.63
CA LYS A 3 10.82 -3.46 -0.66
C LYS A 3 10.97 -2.05 -1.28
N PRO A 4 10.85 -1.88 -2.60
CA PRO A 4 10.73 -0.55 -3.21
C PRO A 4 9.41 0.13 -2.83
N ASN A 5 9.23 1.38 -3.23
CA ASN A 5 7.97 2.12 -3.13
C ASN A 5 7.47 2.46 -4.53
N TRP A 6 6.50 1.72 -5.06
CA TRP A 6 5.82 2.00 -6.32
C TRP A 6 4.42 2.53 -6.01
N VAL A 7 4.22 3.84 -6.07
CA VAL A 7 2.91 4.42 -5.74
C VAL A 7 1.93 4.26 -6.92
N LYS A 8 2.33 4.78 -8.08
CA LYS A 8 1.52 4.83 -9.32
C LYS A 8 2.45 4.86 -10.53
N GLU A 9 1.95 4.47 -11.70
CA GLU A 9 2.73 4.44 -12.94
C GLU A 9 3.03 5.83 -13.53
N HIS A 10 2.40 6.90 -13.01
CA HIS A 10 2.67 8.28 -13.40
C HIS A 10 2.20 9.27 -12.33
N ASP A 11 2.61 10.52 -12.45
CA ASP A 11 2.07 11.67 -11.73
C ASP A 11 0.65 11.95 -12.20
N GLU A 12 -0.32 11.93 -11.27
CA GLU A 12 -1.73 12.17 -11.61
C GLU A 12 -1.98 13.55 -12.23
N ARG A 13 -1.07 14.52 -12.00
CA ARG A 13 -1.14 15.85 -12.61
C ARG A 13 -0.67 15.84 -14.07
N HIS A 14 0.15 14.86 -14.45
CA HIS A 14 0.77 14.71 -15.76
C HIS A 14 0.69 13.24 -16.20
N PRO A 15 -0.51 12.72 -16.52
CA PRO A 15 -0.66 11.32 -16.86
C PRO A 15 0.06 10.97 -18.15
N GLY A 16 0.90 9.92 -18.11
CA GLY A 16 1.62 9.44 -19.29
C GLY A 16 3.01 8.87 -18.99
N PRO A 17 3.69 8.34 -20.02
CA PRO A 17 5.07 7.84 -19.89
C PRO A 17 6.04 8.97 -19.53
N GLY A 18 7.11 8.64 -18.80
CA GLY A 18 8.15 9.59 -18.40
C GLY A 18 7.73 10.62 -17.35
N GLN A 19 6.65 10.36 -16.61
CA GLN A 19 6.16 11.21 -15.51
C GLN A 19 6.11 10.41 -14.21
N TRP A 20 7.09 9.54 -13.94
CA TRP A 20 7.00 8.52 -12.89
C TRP A 20 8.12 8.63 -11.84
N GLU A 21 9.21 9.32 -12.15
CA GLU A 21 10.49 9.26 -11.45
C GLU A 21 10.36 9.66 -9.98
N HIS A 22 9.49 10.62 -9.66
CA HIS A 22 9.23 11.07 -8.30
C HIS A 22 8.15 10.25 -7.58
N VAL A 23 7.41 9.42 -8.31
CA VAL A 23 6.28 8.61 -7.84
C VAL A 23 6.75 7.24 -7.36
N VAL A 24 7.94 6.81 -7.77
CA VAL A 24 8.50 5.48 -7.48
C VAL A 24 9.89 5.50 -6.85
N THR A 25 10.33 4.37 -6.30
CA THR A 25 11.76 4.08 -6.09
C THR A 25 12.40 3.79 -7.45
N HIS A 26 13.37 4.62 -7.85
CA HIS A 26 13.97 4.56 -9.17
C HIS A 26 14.68 3.20 -9.45
N PRO A 27 14.54 2.61 -10.65
CA PRO A 27 15.14 1.31 -10.99
C PRO A 27 16.65 1.22 -10.72
N ALA A 28 17.40 2.28 -11.00
CA ALA A 28 18.84 2.32 -10.71
C ALA A 28 19.17 2.08 -9.22
N VAL A 29 18.33 2.58 -8.29
CA VAL A 29 18.50 2.34 -6.85
C VAL A 29 18.20 0.87 -6.52
N ILE A 30 17.13 0.33 -7.09
CA ILE A 30 16.74 -1.07 -6.90
C ILE A 30 17.85 -2.00 -7.43
N GLU A 31 18.35 -1.74 -8.64
CA GLU A 31 19.43 -2.50 -9.27
C GLU A 31 20.72 -2.46 -8.44
N ALA A 32 21.11 -1.27 -7.94
CA ALA A 32 22.30 -1.14 -7.09
C ALA A 32 22.20 -1.98 -5.81
N VAL A 33 21.01 -2.03 -5.19
CA VAL A 33 20.78 -2.84 -3.99
C VAL A 33 20.73 -4.33 -4.31
N ILE A 34 20.14 -4.73 -5.45
CA ILE A 34 20.20 -6.12 -5.91
C ILE A 34 21.65 -6.55 -6.10
N ARG A 35 22.50 -5.72 -6.73
CA ARG A 35 23.92 -6.02 -6.93
C ARG A 35 24.69 -6.15 -5.63
N TRP A 36 24.44 -5.25 -4.68
CA TRP A 36 25.01 -5.33 -3.34
C TRP A 36 24.59 -6.63 -2.64
N ALA A 37 23.28 -6.91 -2.58
CA ALA A 37 22.75 -8.10 -1.91
C ALA A 37 23.22 -9.40 -2.58
N GLY A 38 23.22 -9.45 -3.91
CA GLY A 38 23.68 -10.62 -4.69
C GLY A 38 25.13 -10.96 -4.41
N THR A 39 25.99 -9.95 -4.27
CA THR A 39 27.40 -10.13 -3.88
C THR A 39 27.50 -10.73 -2.46
N ARG A 40 26.67 -10.28 -1.51
CA ARG A 40 26.67 -10.80 -0.13
C ARG A 40 26.14 -12.22 -0.02
N LEU A 41 25.22 -12.61 -0.91
CA LEU A 41 24.64 -13.95 -0.96
C LEU A 41 25.59 -15.01 -1.55
N GLY A 42 26.70 -14.60 -2.19
CA GLY A 42 27.76 -15.51 -2.62
C GLY A 42 27.29 -16.60 -3.59
N GLY A 43 26.27 -16.33 -4.41
CA GLY A 43 25.76 -17.28 -5.39
C GLY A 43 24.77 -18.33 -4.85
N SER A 44 24.17 -18.09 -3.69
CA SER A 44 23.09 -18.93 -3.14
C SER A 44 21.90 -18.09 -2.65
N GLY A 45 20.80 -18.72 -2.26
CA GLY A 45 19.63 -18.02 -1.70
C GLY A 45 18.77 -17.27 -2.72
N SER A 46 18.04 -16.25 -2.26
CA SER A 46 17.08 -15.53 -3.10
C SER A 46 16.96 -14.05 -2.79
N ILE A 47 16.62 -13.27 -3.82
CA ILE A 47 16.26 -11.86 -3.74
C ILE A 47 14.87 -11.71 -4.37
N THR A 48 13.88 -11.40 -3.55
CA THR A 48 12.53 -11.06 -4.04
C THR A 48 12.32 -9.56 -3.91
N ILE A 49 12.04 -8.91 -5.03
CA ILE A 49 11.62 -7.52 -5.12
C ILE A 49 10.11 -7.53 -5.17
N CYS A 50 9.44 -6.88 -4.23
CA CYS A 50 7.98 -6.90 -4.17
C CYS A 50 7.40 -5.61 -3.60
N ASP A 51 6.20 -5.26 -4.06
CA ASP A 51 5.38 -4.17 -3.52
C ASP A 51 3.90 -4.42 -3.86
N ALA A 52 3.01 -3.70 -3.18
CA ALA A 52 1.62 -3.51 -3.58
C ALA A 52 1.37 -2.01 -3.82
N PRO A 53 1.42 -1.54 -5.09
CA PRO A 53 1.07 -0.17 -5.44
C PRO A 53 -0.34 0.26 -5.00
N GLN A 54 -0.71 1.51 -5.28
CA GLN A 54 -2.10 1.90 -5.16
C GLN A 54 -2.98 0.95 -5.98
N THR A 55 -4.15 0.63 -5.43
CA THR A 55 -4.99 -0.42 -6.02
C THR A 55 -5.44 -0.06 -7.43
N ASP A 56 -5.57 1.23 -7.73
CA ASP A 56 -5.90 1.80 -9.04
C ASP A 56 -4.70 2.06 -9.96
N SER A 57 -3.48 1.66 -9.57
CA SER A 57 -2.29 1.71 -10.43
C SER A 57 -2.20 0.48 -11.32
N SER A 58 -1.58 0.59 -12.49
CA SER A 58 -1.25 -0.56 -13.32
C SER A 58 0.18 -1.04 -13.09
N PHE A 59 0.35 -2.23 -12.52
CA PHE A 59 1.68 -2.82 -12.33
C PHE A 59 2.33 -3.16 -13.67
N ALA A 60 1.55 -3.55 -14.68
CA ALA A 60 2.04 -3.78 -16.02
C ALA A 60 2.68 -2.51 -16.62
N ARG A 61 2.03 -1.35 -16.47
CA ARG A 61 2.59 -0.06 -16.92
C ARG A 61 3.80 0.36 -16.11
N LEU A 62 3.80 0.13 -14.79
CA LEU A 62 5.00 0.34 -13.95
C LEU A 62 6.19 -0.47 -14.48
N LYS A 63 5.99 -1.76 -14.79
CA LYS A 63 7.03 -2.61 -15.37
C LYS A 63 7.54 -2.09 -16.71
N GLU A 64 6.63 -1.63 -17.56
CA GLU A 64 6.95 -1.04 -18.87
C GLU A 64 7.77 0.25 -18.72
N TYR A 65 7.23 1.25 -18.01
CA TYR A 65 7.84 2.58 -17.91
C TYR A 65 9.16 2.59 -17.15
N CYS A 66 9.30 1.72 -16.16
CA CYS A 66 10.52 1.57 -15.36
C CYS A 66 11.46 0.48 -15.89
N GLU A 67 11.12 -0.19 -17.00
CA GLU A 67 11.87 -1.31 -17.59
C GLU A 67 12.26 -2.40 -16.57
N LEU A 68 11.36 -2.71 -15.64
CA LEU A 68 11.68 -3.55 -14.47
C LEU A 68 12.10 -4.97 -14.87
N ASP A 69 11.46 -5.57 -15.87
CA ASP A 69 11.85 -6.90 -16.35
C ASP A 69 13.28 -6.91 -16.91
N LYS A 70 13.65 -5.90 -17.71
CA LYS A 70 15.01 -5.78 -18.27
C LYS A 70 16.05 -5.62 -17.17
N MET A 71 15.73 -4.83 -16.13
CA MET A 71 16.57 -4.67 -14.94
C MET A 71 16.77 -6.00 -14.20
N ILE A 72 15.69 -6.74 -13.97
CA ILE A 72 15.75 -8.03 -13.28
C ILE A 72 16.53 -9.05 -14.11
N ASP A 73 16.37 -9.08 -15.43
CA ASP A 73 17.09 -10.01 -16.30
C ASP A 73 18.59 -9.73 -16.36
N ARG A 74 19.02 -8.45 -16.31
CA ARG A 74 20.43 -8.11 -16.12
C ARG A 74 20.96 -8.69 -14.82
N CYS A 75 20.24 -8.46 -13.72
CA CYS A 75 20.64 -8.96 -12.40
C CYS A 75 20.72 -10.49 -12.36
N ARG A 76 19.78 -11.20 -12.99
CA ARG A 76 19.80 -12.67 -13.07
C ARG A 76 21.03 -13.20 -13.82
N ARG A 77 21.44 -12.53 -14.89
CA ARG A 77 22.67 -12.89 -15.63
C ARG A 77 23.92 -12.68 -14.79
N ASP A 78 23.94 -11.60 -14.00
CA ASP A 78 25.10 -11.27 -13.16
C ASP A 78 25.20 -12.15 -11.90
N PHE A 79 24.08 -12.72 -11.44
CA PHE A 79 24.01 -13.59 -10.26
C PHE A 79 23.27 -14.91 -10.55
N PRO A 80 23.81 -15.80 -11.41
CA PRO A 80 23.11 -16.99 -11.90
C PRO A 80 22.79 -18.03 -10.80
N GLY A 81 23.52 -18.03 -9.68
CA GLY A 81 23.26 -18.89 -8.52
C GLY A 81 22.20 -18.37 -7.55
N THR A 82 21.75 -17.11 -7.71
CA THR A 82 20.78 -16.47 -6.82
C THR A 82 19.41 -16.39 -7.49
N LYS A 83 18.35 -16.85 -6.81
CA LYS A 83 16.98 -16.76 -7.33
C LYS A 83 16.47 -15.32 -7.21
N ILE A 84 16.28 -14.62 -8.33
CA ILE A 84 15.76 -13.25 -8.34
C ILE A 84 14.32 -13.21 -8.87
N LYS A 85 13.39 -12.71 -8.05
CA LYS A 85 11.95 -12.59 -8.37
C LYS A 85 11.48 -11.14 -8.30
N LEU A 86 10.47 -10.81 -9.12
CA LEU A 86 9.71 -9.56 -9.08
C LEU A 86 8.23 -9.90 -8.88
N LEU A 87 7.60 -9.36 -7.83
CA LEU A 87 6.22 -9.69 -7.47
C LEU A 87 5.36 -8.43 -7.28
N ASP A 88 4.13 -8.50 -7.79
CA ASP A 88 3.01 -7.65 -7.37
C ASP A 88 2.29 -8.37 -6.24
N LEU A 89 2.24 -7.77 -5.05
CA LEU A 89 1.61 -8.37 -3.88
C LEU A 89 0.10 -8.12 -3.82
N ARG A 90 -0.46 -7.32 -4.74
CA ARG A 90 -1.88 -6.97 -4.72
C ARG A 90 -2.75 -8.19 -5.06
N PRO A 91 -3.83 -8.44 -4.29
CA PRO A 91 -4.83 -9.44 -4.66
C PRO A 91 -5.85 -8.90 -5.68
N GLU A 92 -5.87 -7.59 -5.92
CA GLU A 92 -6.75 -6.95 -6.90
C GLU A 92 -6.10 -5.70 -7.51
N GLU A 93 -6.39 -5.45 -8.78
CA GLU A 93 -6.13 -4.18 -9.48
C GLU A 93 -7.48 -3.54 -9.83
N TRP A 94 -7.64 -2.25 -9.54
CA TRP A 94 -8.83 -1.48 -9.81
C TRP A 94 -8.63 -0.66 -11.07
N HIS A 95 -9.63 -0.67 -11.94
CA HIS A 95 -9.68 0.29 -13.03
C HIS A 95 -10.55 1.46 -12.57
N ALA A 96 -9.95 2.64 -12.46
CA ALA A 96 -10.64 3.86 -12.10
C ALA A 96 -10.71 4.83 -13.30
N VAL A 97 -11.87 5.46 -13.50
CA VAL A 97 -12.07 6.55 -14.46
C VAL A 97 -12.54 7.76 -13.65
N ASP A 98 -11.82 8.87 -13.75
CA ASP A 98 -12.10 10.11 -13.01
C ASP A 98 -12.27 9.91 -11.49
N GLY A 99 -11.47 9.01 -10.91
CA GLY A 99 -11.49 8.69 -9.48
C GLY A 99 -12.62 7.74 -9.05
N VAL A 100 -13.43 7.25 -9.99
CA VAL A 100 -14.49 6.26 -9.74
C VAL A 100 -14.02 4.88 -10.17
N THR A 101 -14.05 3.90 -9.27
CA THR A 101 -13.78 2.49 -9.60
C THR A 101 -14.87 1.96 -10.54
N VAL A 102 -14.51 1.67 -11.79
CA VAL A 102 -15.45 1.15 -12.80
C VAL A 102 -15.38 -0.36 -12.95
N SER A 103 -14.22 -0.97 -12.67
CA SER A 103 -14.05 -2.42 -12.65
C SER A 103 -12.88 -2.85 -11.77
N LYS A 104 -12.80 -4.15 -11.51
CA LYS A 104 -11.74 -4.78 -10.71
C LYS A 104 -11.24 -6.03 -11.42
N THR A 105 -9.94 -6.25 -11.38
CA THR A 105 -9.27 -7.47 -11.84
C THR A 105 -8.74 -8.21 -10.63
N GLN A 106 -9.15 -9.47 -10.46
CA GLN A 106 -8.57 -10.33 -9.43
C GLN A 106 -7.15 -10.72 -9.84
N LEU A 107 -6.21 -10.57 -8.91
CA LEU A 107 -4.82 -10.95 -9.06
C LEU A 107 -4.51 -12.13 -8.13
N THR A 108 -3.33 -12.73 -8.31
CA THR A 108 -2.88 -13.86 -7.49
C THR A 108 -2.53 -13.45 -6.06
N GLY A 109 -2.26 -12.16 -5.82
CA GLY A 109 -1.71 -11.71 -4.54
C GLY A 109 -0.30 -12.23 -4.29
N ASP A 110 0.09 -12.21 -3.02
CA ASP A 110 1.34 -12.82 -2.57
C ASP A 110 1.29 -14.35 -2.76
N PRO A 111 2.20 -14.96 -3.55
CA PRO A 111 2.23 -16.41 -3.76
C PRO A 111 2.49 -17.21 -2.48
N GLU A 112 3.11 -16.62 -1.46
CA GLU A 112 3.34 -17.28 -0.17
C GLU A 112 2.13 -17.12 0.78
N GLY A 113 1.09 -16.39 0.37
CA GLY A 113 -0.13 -16.14 1.13
C GLY A 113 -0.05 -14.93 2.05
N ASP A 114 -0.99 -14.87 3.00
CA ASP A 114 -1.06 -13.83 4.02
C ASP A 114 -0.86 -14.42 5.43
N THR A 115 -0.51 -13.53 6.36
CA THR A 115 -0.33 -13.85 7.78
C THR A 115 -0.99 -12.77 8.64
N PHE A 116 -1.48 -13.21 9.80
CA PHE A 116 -2.09 -12.35 10.80
C PHE A 116 -1.06 -11.97 11.86
N VAL A 117 -0.93 -10.68 12.13
CA VAL A 117 -0.07 -10.15 13.19
C VAL A 117 -0.95 -9.39 14.17
N GLY A 118 -1.13 -9.97 15.35
CA GLY A 118 -1.74 -9.28 16.49
C GLY A 118 -0.67 -8.55 17.29
N LEU A 119 -0.69 -7.21 17.26
CA LEU A 119 0.08 -6.42 18.22
C LEU A 119 -0.60 -6.42 19.58
N ASN A 120 -1.94 -6.41 19.58
CA ASN A 120 -2.79 -6.43 20.77
C ASN A 120 -2.30 -5.43 21.83
N ASP A 121 -1.97 -5.89 23.03
CA ASP A 121 -1.48 -5.08 24.17
C ASP A 121 -0.24 -4.24 23.86
N ALA A 122 0.56 -4.62 22.85
CA ALA A 122 1.73 -3.87 22.41
C ALA A 122 1.40 -2.73 21.42
N SER A 123 0.13 -2.57 21.05
CA SER A 123 -0.32 -1.54 20.12
C SER A 123 -0.47 -0.19 20.81
N GLU A 124 -0.01 0.87 20.14
CA GLU A 124 -0.27 2.27 20.54
C GLU A 124 -1.77 2.65 20.44
N PHE A 125 -2.61 1.78 19.85
CA PHE A 125 -4.06 1.96 19.82
C PHE A 125 -4.79 1.44 21.07
N VAL A 126 -4.08 0.79 22.00
CA VAL A 126 -4.68 0.36 23.27
C VAL A 126 -5.10 1.59 24.06
N GLY A 127 -6.39 1.67 24.40
CA GLY A 127 -6.97 2.83 25.07
C GLY A 127 -7.09 4.09 24.21
N PHE A 128 -6.89 4.00 22.89
CA PHE A 128 -7.07 5.13 21.99
C PHE A 128 -8.54 5.54 21.87
N ASP A 129 -8.86 6.79 22.20
CA ASP A 129 -10.23 7.36 22.20
C ASP A 129 -10.94 7.31 20.83
N GLY A 130 -10.18 7.14 19.75
CA GLY A 130 -10.68 6.99 18.38
C GLY A 130 -11.18 5.59 18.02
N ASN A 131 -10.98 4.59 18.88
CA ASN A 131 -11.46 3.22 18.64
C ASN A 131 -12.98 3.20 18.39
N GLY A 132 -13.42 2.41 17.41
CA GLY A 132 -14.80 2.40 16.91
C GLY A 132 -15.09 3.44 15.81
N ARG A 133 -14.14 4.34 15.50
CA ARG A 133 -14.26 5.36 14.43
C ARG A 133 -13.08 5.32 13.45
N LEU A 134 -12.32 4.24 13.44
CA LEU A 134 -11.14 4.10 12.58
C LEU A 134 -11.55 3.81 11.14
N PHE A 135 -10.97 4.56 10.20
CA PHE A 135 -11.14 4.35 8.77
C PHE A 135 -9.88 3.69 8.19
N GLY A 136 -10.06 2.53 7.54
CA GLY A 136 -8.99 1.81 6.86
C GLY A 136 -8.72 2.30 5.43
N ALA A 137 -8.75 1.38 4.47
CA ALA A 137 -8.54 1.65 3.04
C ALA A 137 -9.82 1.48 2.21
N SER A 138 -10.92 1.03 2.82
CA SER A 138 -12.21 0.85 2.17
C SER A 138 -13.34 1.50 3.00
N PHE A 139 -14.54 1.61 2.40
CA PHE A 139 -15.71 2.12 3.11
C PHE A 139 -16.29 1.15 4.15
N ASN A 140 -15.81 -0.10 4.19
CA ASN A 140 -16.18 -1.05 5.23
C ASN A 140 -15.42 -0.76 6.52
N MET A 141 -15.80 0.31 7.23
CA MET A 141 -15.19 0.67 8.50
C MET A 141 -15.46 -0.35 9.61
N ALA A 142 -16.57 -1.09 9.53
CA ALA A 142 -16.89 -2.12 10.51
C ALA A 142 -15.77 -3.17 10.57
N GLU A 143 -15.23 -3.59 9.43
CA GLU A 143 -14.08 -4.50 9.36
C GLU A 143 -12.83 -3.91 10.04
N THR A 144 -12.49 -2.64 9.77
CA THR A 144 -11.34 -2.00 10.42
C THR A 144 -11.50 -1.97 11.94
N ASN A 145 -12.68 -1.59 12.44
CA ASN A 145 -12.93 -1.45 13.88
C ASN A 145 -13.16 -2.80 14.57
N GLU A 146 -13.60 -3.84 13.86
CA GLU A 146 -13.61 -5.21 14.38
C GLU A 146 -12.19 -5.68 14.70
N ARG A 147 -11.22 -5.33 13.83
CA ARG A 147 -9.80 -5.69 13.98
C ARG A 147 -9.02 -4.79 14.93
N HIS A 148 -9.58 -3.63 15.27
CA HIS A 148 -8.99 -2.62 16.14
C HIS A 148 -10.01 -2.16 17.18
N SER A 149 -10.18 -2.96 18.24
CA SER A 149 -11.13 -2.70 19.31
C SER A 149 -10.65 -3.21 20.67
N GLY A 150 -10.79 -2.37 21.70
CA GLY A 150 -10.36 -2.70 23.06
C GLY A 150 -8.85 -2.99 23.11
N GLU A 151 -8.50 -4.23 23.41
CA GLU A 151 -7.12 -4.74 23.44
C GLU A 151 -6.73 -5.48 22.13
N ARG A 152 -7.67 -5.68 21.20
CA ARG A 152 -7.42 -6.34 19.92
C ARG A 152 -6.91 -5.33 18.90
N HIS A 153 -5.72 -5.58 18.36
CA HIS A 153 -5.11 -4.78 17.30
C HIS A 153 -4.37 -5.67 16.30
N GLU A 154 -5.05 -5.98 15.20
CA GLU A 154 -4.63 -6.99 14.24
C GLU A 154 -4.35 -6.40 12.86
N TYR A 155 -3.32 -6.93 12.20
CA TYR A 155 -2.94 -6.57 10.84
C TYR A 155 -2.83 -7.83 9.98
N MET A 156 -3.15 -7.70 8.70
CA MET A 156 -3.02 -8.78 7.71
C MET A 156 -1.92 -8.42 6.72
N LEU A 157 -0.81 -9.16 6.76
CA LEU A 157 0.41 -8.86 6.02
C LEU A 157 0.73 -9.97 5.02
N CYS A 158 1.38 -9.60 3.91
CA CYS A 158 1.91 -10.51 2.92
C CYS A 158 3.03 -11.38 3.52
N ARG A 159 3.03 -12.70 3.27
CA ARG A 159 4.04 -13.63 3.82
C ARG A 159 5.41 -13.50 3.20
N THR A 160 5.53 -13.23 1.90
CA THR A 160 6.82 -13.02 1.22
C THR A 160 7.74 -12.07 2.01
N PRO A 161 7.32 -10.84 2.38
CA PRO A 161 8.15 -9.94 3.18
C PRO A 161 8.27 -10.34 4.66
N MET A 162 7.25 -10.96 5.25
CA MET A 162 7.24 -11.34 6.68
C MET A 162 8.12 -12.55 7.00
N ASP A 163 8.18 -13.52 6.08
CA ASP A 163 8.96 -14.76 6.22
C ASP A 163 10.42 -14.58 5.74
N ALA A 164 10.81 -13.37 5.33
CA ALA A 164 12.15 -13.10 4.83
C ALA A 164 13.19 -13.03 5.95
N ASP A 165 14.36 -13.63 5.76
CA ASP A 165 15.48 -13.53 6.71
C ASP A 165 15.97 -12.07 6.89
N VAL A 166 15.92 -11.30 5.80
CA VAL A 166 16.31 -9.89 5.76
C VAL A 166 15.34 -9.10 4.89
N LEU A 167 14.76 -8.04 5.44
CA LEU A 167 13.99 -7.04 4.71
C LEU A 167 14.83 -5.77 4.51
N ILE A 168 15.09 -5.40 3.26
CA ILE A 168 15.74 -4.13 2.91
C ILE A 168 14.66 -3.17 2.39
N ASN A 169 14.35 -2.15 3.19
CA ASN A 169 13.36 -1.14 2.88
C ASN A 169 13.99 -0.05 1.98
N LEU A 170 13.42 0.15 0.79
CA LEU A 170 13.90 1.11 -0.23
C LEU A 170 12.85 2.21 -0.47
N PRO A 171 12.65 3.12 0.51
CA PRO A 171 11.62 4.13 0.42
C PRO A 171 11.97 5.23 -0.58
N LYS A 172 10.94 5.90 -1.09
CA LYS A 172 11.08 7.22 -1.73
C LYS A 172 10.86 8.34 -0.71
N LEU A 173 11.52 9.47 -0.93
CA LEU A 173 11.20 10.70 -0.19
C LEU A 173 9.87 11.27 -0.71
N LYS A 174 8.90 11.52 0.17
CA LYS A 174 7.64 12.20 -0.16
C LYS A 174 7.12 13.03 0.98
N THR A 175 6.50 14.14 0.61
CA THR A 175 5.61 14.88 1.50
C THR A 175 4.28 14.14 1.66
N HIS A 176 3.58 14.40 2.76
CA HIS A 176 2.26 13.85 3.04
C HIS A 176 1.37 14.91 3.64
N LYS A 177 0.17 15.09 3.07
CA LYS A 177 -0.78 16.13 3.45
C LYS A 177 -1.11 16.16 4.96
N LYS A 178 -1.09 15.00 5.63
CA LYS A 178 -1.42 14.90 7.07
C LYS A 178 -0.22 14.92 8.02
N VAL A 179 0.94 14.42 7.61
CA VAL A 179 2.05 14.13 8.55
C VAL A 179 3.38 14.75 8.12
N GLY A 180 3.37 15.65 7.12
CA GLY A 180 4.56 16.34 6.63
C GLY A 180 5.42 15.44 5.73
N VAL A 181 6.17 14.51 6.31
CA VAL A 181 7.06 13.56 5.61
C VAL A 181 6.92 12.18 6.23
N THR A 182 6.95 11.13 5.40
CA THR A 182 6.68 9.76 5.86
C THR A 182 7.86 8.79 5.84
N CYS A 183 8.93 9.13 5.11
CA CYS A 183 10.16 8.34 5.02
C CYS A 183 9.92 6.82 4.84
N ALA A 184 10.67 5.99 5.57
CA ALA A 184 10.67 4.53 5.47
C ALA A 184 9.36 3.87 5.93
N LEU A 185 8.67 4.46 6.90
CA LEU A 185 7.47 3.89 7.53
C LEU A 185 6.34 3.69 6.51
N LYS A 186 6.07 4.70 5.67
CA LYS A 186 4.97 4.60 4.69
C LYS A 186 5.24 3.58 3.58
N ASN A 187 6.49 3.13 3.42
CA ASN A 187 6.79 2.07 2.48
C ASN A 187 6.23 0.70 2.91
N LEU A 188 5.95 0.51 4.21
CA LEU A 188 5.37 -0.72 4.75
C LEU A 188 3.87 -0.85 4.47
N VAL A 189 3.20 0.20 3.99
CA VAL A 189 1.79 0.09 3.57
C VAL A 189 1.63 -0.95 2.45
N GLY A 190 2.62 -1.04 1.55
CA GLY A 190 2.60 -1.95 0.41
C GLY A 190 2.84 -3.43 0.74
N ILE A 191 3.00 -3.80 2.02
CA ILE A 191 3.03 -5.22 2.45
C ILE A 191 1.76 -5.66 3.17
N ASN A 192 0.75 -4.79 3.30
CA ASN A 192 -0.52 -5.17 3.89
C ASN A 192 -1.36 -5.92 2.84
N ALA A 193 -1.63 -7.19 3.11
CA ALA A 193 -2.45 -8.05 2.24
C ALA A 193 -3.92 -7.58 2.25
N ASN A 194 -4.39 -7.06 3.38
CA ASN A 194 -5.65 -6.32 3.46
C ASN A 194 -5.40 -4.93 4.04
N LYS A 195 -5.31 -3.93 3.16
CA LYS A 195 -5.08 -2.53 3.53
C LYS A 195 -6.21 -1.97 4.41
N ASN A 196 -7.39 -2.59 4.47
CA ASN A 196 -8.48 -2.15 5.34
C ASN A 196 -8.25 -2.49 6.81
N TRP A 197 -7.32 -3.38 7.12
CA TRP A 197 -6.88 -3.70 8.49
C TRP A 197 -5.81 -2.74 9.00
N LEU A 198 -5.37 -1.78 8.17
CA LEU A 198 -4.47 -0.72 8.56
C LEU A 198 -5.27 0.58 8.79
N PRO A 199 -5.44 1.04 10.04
CA PRO A 199 -6.09 2.33 10.30
C PRO A 199 -5.32 3.48 9.62
N HIS A 200 -6.04 4.33 8.88
CA HIS A 200 -5.47 5.48 8.16
C HIS A 200 -5.80 6.81 8.84
N HIS A 201 -6.98 6.91 9.44
CA HIS A 201 -7.46 8.09 10.14
C HIS A 201 -8.66 7.72 11.04
N THR A 202 -9.00 8.60 11.95
CA THR A 202 -10.21 8.56 12.79
C THR A 202 -11.24 9.51 12.20
N GLU A 203 -12.48 9.05 12.03
CA GLU A 203 -13.57 9.90 11.56
C GLU A 203 -13.78 11.13 12.45
N GLY A 204 -14.09 12.26 11.81
CA GLY A 204 -14.34 13.52 12.48
C GLY A 204 -13.17 14.51 12.42
N THR A 205 -13.31 15.58 13.19
CA THR A 205 -12.39 16.71 13.28
C THR A 205 -11.73 16.74 14.66
N PRO A 206 -10.66 17.53 14.88
CA PRO A 206 -9.96 17.55 16.16
C PRO A 206 -10.87 17.85 17.36
N ASP A 207 -11.88 18.71 17.20
CA ASP A 207 -12.89 19.02 18.23
C ASP A 207 -13.81 17.83 18.59
N LEU A 208 -13.87 16.81 17.73
CA LEU A 208 -14.62 15.56 17.93
C LEU A 208 -13.69 14.37 18.23
N GLY A 209 -12.39 14.63 18.46
CA GLY A 209 -11.37 13.58 18.65
C GLY A 209 -11.05 12.79 17.38
N GLY A 210 -11.30 13.36 16.19
CA GLY A 210 -10.97 12.78 14.88
C GLY A 210 -9.89 13.59 14.13
N ASP A 211 -9.39 13.04 13.03
CA ASP A 211 -8.33 13.66 12.21
C ASP A 211 -8.61 13.53 10.69
N GLN A 212 -9.86 13.26 10.33
CA GLN A 212 -10.32 13.20 8.94
C GLN A 212 -10.15 14.55 8.24
N PHE A 213 -10.50 15.63 8.94
CA PHE A 213 -10.45 17.01 8.45
C PHE A 213 -9.75 17.93 9.46
N PRO A 214 -9.09 19.01 9.03
CA PRO A 214 -8.35 19.90 9.93
C PRO A 214 -9.25 20.72 10.86
N ALA A 215 -10.51 20.99 10.48
CA ALA A 215 -11.46 21.72 11.30
C ALA A 215 -12.91 21.44 10.88
N SER A 216 -13.83 21.61 11.83
CA SER A 216 -15.28 21.63 11.62
C SER A 216 -15.69 22.78 10.71
N THR A 217 -15.82 22.53 9.40
CA THR A 217 -16.39 23.47 8.43
C THR A 217 -17.77 23.01 7.97
N THR A 218 -18.62 23.92 7.48
CA THR A 218 -19.93 23.57 6.90
C THR A 218 -19.80 22.55 5.78
N LYS A 219 -18.72 22.64 4.98
CA LYS A 219 -18.36 21.69 3.93
C LYS A 219 -17.97 20.31 4.51
N ALA A 220 -17.12 20.26 5.54
CA ALA A 220 -16.76 19.00 6.20
C ALA A 220 -17.97 18.32 6.86
N ARG A 221 -18.89 19.10 7.45
CA ARG A 221 -20.15 18.58 8.02
C ARG A 221 -21.11 18.05 6.95
N LEU A 222 -21.21 18.73 5.80
CA LEU A 222 -21.97 18.28 4.65
C LEU A 222 -21.36 17.02 4.02
N GLU A 223 -20.04 16.97 3.83
CA GLU A 223 -19.33 15.77 3.35
C GLU A 223 -19.55 14.59 4.29
N HIS A 224 -19.48 14.77 5.61
CA HIS A 224 -19.78 13.74 6.59
C HIS A 224 -21.23 13.22 6.49
N SER A 225 -22.21 14.12 6.41
CA SER A 225 -23.64 13.75 6.36
C SER A 225 -24.09 13.16 5.02
N TRP A 226 -23.65 13.75 3.90
CA TRP A 226 -24.07 13.35 2.56
C TRP A 226 -23.27 12.17 2.05
N MET A 227 -21.94 12.18 2.21
CA MET A 227 -21.16 11.02 1.81
C MET A 227 -21.51 9.82 2.69
N GLY A 228 -21.73 9.97 4.00
CA GLY A 228 -22.11 8.83 4.87
C GLY A 228 -23.40 8.12 4.43
N ARG A 229 -24.35 8.84 3.81
CA ARG A 229 -25.59 8.28 3.23
C ARG A 229 -25.39 7.77 1.81
N ALA A 230 -24.75 8.55 0.93
CA ALA A 230 -24.48 8.15 -0.45
C ALA A 230 -23.55 6.91 -0.51
N LYS A 231 -22.50 6.87 0.32
CA LYS A 231 -21.55 5.74 0.43
C LYS A 231 -22.23 4.45 0.86
N ARG A 232 -23.25 4.53 1.74
CA ARG A 232 -24.04 3.38 2.19
C ARG A 232 -24.97 2.83 1.11
N ILE A 233 -25.40 3.68 0.18
CA ILE A 233 -26.26 3.32 -0.97
C ILE A 233 -25.44 2.70 -2.11
N VAL A 234 -24.18 3.15 -2.29
CA VAL A 234 -23.28 2.65 -3.35
C VAL A 234 -22.56 1.36 -2.92
N ASN A 235 -22.32 1.15 -1.62
CA ASN A 235 -21.71 -0.08 -1.12
C ASN A 235 -22.61 -1.29 -1.42
N GLY A 236 -22.18 -2.18 -2.32
CA GLY A 236 -22.94 -3.37 -2.75
C GLY A 236 -23.86 -3.19 -3.97
N ARG A 237 -23.82 -2.04 -4.68
CA ARG A 237 -24.61 -1.81 -5.91
C ARG A 237 -23.75 -1.32 -7.08
N PRO A 238 -23.13 -2.22 -7.85
CA PRO A 238 -22.22 -1.89 -8.97
C PRO A 238 -22.88 -1.11 -10.12
N LEU A 239 -24.22 -1.12 -10.21
CA LEU A 239 -24.97 -0.45 -11.28
C LEU A 239 -25.18 1.04 -11.02
N LEU A 240 -24.97 1.51 -9.78
CA LEU A 240 -25.14 2.92 -9.40
C LEU A 240 -23.83 3.73 -9.45
N SER A 241 -22.72 3.10 -9.84
CA SER A 241 -21.42 3.75 -10.06
C SER A 241 -21.15 4.08 -11.53
N ARG A 242 -22.19 4.16 -12.37
CA ARG A 242 -22.13 4.60 -13.76
C ARG A 242 -22.40 6.09 -13.89
#